data_AF-K6CCC0-F1
#
_entry.id   AF-K6CCC0-F1
#
_cell.length_a   1.000
_cell.length_b   1.000
_cell.length_c   1.000
_cell.angle_alpha   90.00
_cell.angle_beta   90.00
_cell.angle_gamma   90.00
#
_symmetry.space_group_name_H-M   'P 1'
#
loop_
_entity.id
_entity.type
_entity.pdbx_description
1 polymer ?
#
loop_
_entity_poly.entity_id
_entity_poly.type
_entity_poly.pdbx_seq_one_letter_code
_entity_poly.pdbx_strand_id
1 'polypeptide(L)'
;MDSKHCDLVSIYKKIEAQMNNRIHAETNTRTFTMAFGREMEAHLKKARIHRRLTTRWLNRQGLVNKDELAAISNRIIDCEEKIDLLDDSIYHLNKILKENYIQLRMVRESWDEWFIFLKDEVRAIHDDNVNTLEKELQELKLLFHNEFDLEESDND
;
A
#
# COMPACT_ATOMS: atom_id res chain seq x y z
N MET A 1 -52.12 -31.65 -6.23
CA MET A 1 -52.24 -32.11 -7.64
C MET A 1 -50.87 -32.66 -8.07
N ASP A 2 -50.28 -33.59 -7.31
CA ASP A 2 -48.82 -33.82 -7.37
C ASP A 2 -48.41 -35.29 -7.53
N SER A 3 -49.37 -36.22 -7.56
CA SER A 3 -49.07 -37.66 -7.73
C SER A 3 -48.68 -38.00 -9.18
N LYS A 4 -49.34 -37.40 -10.18
CA LYS A 4 -49.04 -37.66 -11.61
C LYS A 4 -47.68 -37.12 -12.07
N HIS A 5 -47.16 -36.08 -11.40
CA HIS A 5 -45.86 -35.50 -11.72
C HIS A 5 -44.69 -36.37 -11.21
N CYS A 6 -44.86 -36.98 -10.03
CA CYS A 6 -43.88 -37.91 -9.47
C CYS A 6 -43.72 -39.18 -10.33
N ASP A 7 -44.81 -39.67 -10.93
CA ASP A 7 -44.78 -40.83 -11.83
C ASP A 7 -44.04 -40.54 -13.14
N LEU A 8 -44.24 -39.38 -13.78
CA LEU A 8 -43.52 -39.03 -15.01
C LEU A 8 -42.02 -38.92 -14.80
N VAL A 9 -41.59 -38.29 -13.70
CA VAL A 9 -40.15 -38.18 -13.36
C VAL A 9 -39.54 -39.56 -13.17
N SER A 10 -40.26 -40.48 -12.53
CA SER A 10 -39.79 -41.86 -12.36
C SER A 10 -39.66 -42.62 -13.68
N ILE A 11 -40.57 -42.37 -14.63
CA ILE A 11 -40.57 -42.98 -15.97
C ILE A 11 -39.38 -42.47 -16.79
N TYR A 12 -39.14 -41.16 -16.80
CA TYR A 12 -37.99 -40.58 -17.51
C TYR A 12 -36.66 -41.11 -16.96
N LYS A 13 -36.50 -41.19 -15.64
CA LYS A 13 -35.30 -41.78 -15.04
C LYS A 13 -35.09 -43.24 -15.41
N LYS A 14 -36.17 -44.03 -15.56
CA LYS A 14 -36.08 -45.42 -16.04
C LYS A 14 -35.63 -45.49 -17.51
N ILE A 15 -36.15 -44.61 -18.36
CA ILE A 15 -35.75 -44.53 -19.77
C ILE A 15 -34.28 -44.11 -19.88
N GLU A 16 -33.86 -43.10 -19.12
CA GLU A 16 -32.48 -42.64 -19.04
C GLU A 16 -31.55 -43.78 -18.58
N ALA A 17 -31.90 -44.50 -17.52
CA ALA A 17 -31.12 -45.64 -17.04
C ALA A 17 -31.00 -46.75 -18.08
N GLN A 18 -32.08 -47.06 -18.81
CA GLN A 18 -32.05 -48.05 -19.89
C GLN A 18 -31.17 -47.60 -21.06
N MET A 19 -31.25 -46.32 -21.44
CA MET A 19 -30.41 -45.76 -22.50
C MET A 19 -28.94 -45.78 -22.10
N ASN A 20 -28.61 -45.36 -20.87
CA ASN A 20 -27.26 -45.40 -20.34
C ASN A 20 -26.71 -46.83 -20.30
N ASN A 21 -27.51 -47.81 -19.87
CA ASN A 21 -27.11 -49.22 -19.88
C ASN A 21 -26.80 -49.73 -21.29
N ARG A 22 -27.58 -49.33 -22.30
CA ARG A 22 -27.32 -49.68 -23.70
C ARG A 22 -26.02 -49.03 -24.21
N ILE A 23 -25.84 -47.75 -23.95
CA ILE A 23 -24.62 -47.02 -24.30
C ILE A 23 -23.42 -47.70 -23.64
N HIS A 24 -23.49 -48.04 -22.36
CA HIS A 24 -22.41 -48.73 -21.66
C HIS A 24 -22.13 -50.12 -22.24
N ALA A 25 -23.15 -50.88 -22.61
CA ALA A 25 -22.95 -52.20 -23.21
C ALA A 25 -22.20 -52.12 -24.55
N GLU A 26 -22.46 -51.09 -25.35
CA GLU A 26 -21.82 -50.90 -26.66
C GLU A 26 -20.43 -50.24 -26.55
N THR A 27 -20.28 -49.29 -25.62
CA THR A 27 -19.05 -48.48 -25.45
C THR A 27 -18.02 -49.08 -24.50
N ASN A 28 -18.44 -49.90 -23.53
CA ASN A 28 -17.53 -50.57 -22.58
C ASN A 28 -17.00 -51.90 -23.14
N THR A 29 -16.68 -51.91 -24.43
CA THR A 29 -16.05 -53.05 -25.11
C THR A 29 -14.63 -52.68 -25.49
N ARG A 30 -13.72 -53.65 -25.41
CA ARG A 30 -12.30 -53.44 -25.80
C ARG A 30 -12.19 -52.89 -27.22
N THR A 31 -13.03 -53.36 -28.14
CA THR A 31 -13.06 -52.92 -29.54
C THR A 31 -13.42 -51.44 -29.64
N PHE A 32 -14.46 -50.99 -28.94
CA PHE A 32 -14.84 -49.58 -28.90
C PHE A 32 -13.73 -48.72 -28.28
N THR A 33 -13.19 -49.12 -27.13
CA THR A 33 -12.11 -48.37 -26.45
C THR A 33 -10.89 -48.19 -27.36
N MET A 34 -10.50 -49.24 -28.09
CA MET A 34 -9.37 -49.16 -29.03
C MET A 34 -9.67 -48.27 -30.23
N ALA A 35 -10.87 -48.37 -30.82
CA ALA A 35 -11.28 -47.54 -31.94
C ALA A 35 -11.36 -46.05 -31.54
N PHE A 36 -11.98 -45.78 -30.39
CA PHE A 36 -12.08 -44.44 -29.82
C PHE A 36 -10.70 -43.86 -29.50
N GLY A 37 -9.80 -44.64 -28.90
CA GLY A 37 -8.42 -44.22 -28.63
C GLY A 37 -7.68 -43.81 -29.92
N ARG A 38 -7.77 -44.64 -30.98
CA ARG A 38 -7.17 -44.33 -32.29
C ARG A 38 -7.74 -43.06 -32.91
N GLU A 39 -9.06 -42.89 -32.86
CA GLU A 39 -9.70 -41.69 -33.41
C GLU A 39 -9.30 -40.44 -32.61
N MET A 40 -9.21 -40.55 -31.29
CA MET A 40 -8.77 -39.45 -30.43
C MET A 40 -7.31 -39.06 -30.71
N GLU A 41 -6.41 -40.03 -30.91
CA GLU A 41 -5.04 -39.78 -31.35
C GLU A 41 -4.98 -39.11 -32.73
N ALA A 42 -5.79 -39.58 -33.68
CA ALA A 42 -5.87 -39.00 -35.02
C ALA A 42 -6.37 -37.54 -34.96
N HIS A 43 -7.39 -37.27 -34.15
CA HIS A 43 -7.91 -35.93 -33.90
C HIS A 43 -6.83 -35.02 -33.29
N LEU A 44 -6.10 -35.48 -32.26
CA LEU A 44 -5.01 -34.71 -31.65
C LEU A 44 -3.90 -34.39 -32.67
N LYS A 45 -3.57 -35.34 -33.54
CA LYS A 45 -2.60 -35.13 -34.61
C LYS A 45 -3.09 -34.07 -35.60
N LYS A 46 -4.36 -34.14 -36.01
CA LYS A 46 -4.99 -33.15 -36.90
C LYS A 46 -5.02 -31.76 -36.26
N ALA A 47 -5.37 -31.66 -35.00
CA ALA A 47 -5.36 -30.40 -34.24
C ALA A 47 -3.95 -29.78 -34.18
N ARG A 48 -2.91 -30.60 -33.95
CA ARG A 48 -1.50 -30.13 -33.98
C ARG A 48 -1.10 -29.61 -35.36
N ILE A 49 -1.51 -30.29 -36.43
CA ILE A 49 -1.24 -29.85 -37.81
C ILE A 49 -1.93 -28.52 -38.09
N HIS A 50 -3.22 -28.39 -37.77
CA HIS A 50 -3.95 -27.15 -37.96
C HIS A 50 -3.33 -26.01 -37.17
N ARG A 51 -2.98 -26.20 -35.89
CA ARG A 51 -2.28 -25.18 -35.10
C ARG A 51 -1.00 -24.71 -35.78
N ARG A 52 -0.15 -25.64 -36.25
CA ARG A 52 1.11 -25.31 -36.95
C ARG A 52 0.86 -24.54 -38.25
N LEU A 53 -0.13 -24.94 -39.04
CA LEU A 53 -0.48 -24.26 -40.29
C LEU A 53 -0.99 -22.84 -40.02
N THR A 54 -1.91 -22.70 -39.06
CA THR A 54 -2.45 -21.39 -38.66
C THR A 54 -1.35 -20.47 -38.15
N THR A 55 -0.47 -20.93 -37.25
CA THR A 55 0.65 -20.11 -36.76
C THR A 55 1.58 -19.68 -37.89
N ARG A 56 1.95 -20.59 -38.81
CA ARG A 56 2.80 -20.22 -39.97
C ARG A 56 2.13 -19.19 -40.87
N TRP A 57 0.83 -19.35 -41.12
CA TRP A 57 0.07 -18.43 -41.97
C TRP A 57 -0.03 -17.03 -41.33
N LEU A 58 -0.33 -16.96 -40.03
CA LEU A 58 -0.34 -15.71 -39.27
C LEU A 58 1.05 -15.04 -39.30
N ASN A 59 2.11 -15.80 -39.03
CA ASN A 59 3.48 -15.26 -39.06
C ASN A 59 3.86 -14.72 -40.44
N ARG A 60 3.45 -15.39 -41.53
CA ARG A 60 3.71 -14.91 -42.90
C ARG A 60 3.00 -13.58 -43.19
N GLN A 61 1.84 -13.35 -42.59
CA GLN A 61 1.08 -12.11 -42.71
C GLN A 61 1.51 -11.05 -41.68
N GLY A 62 2.48 -11.36 -40.81
CA GLY A 62 2.88 -10.48 -39.71
C GLY A 62 1.78 -10.28 -38.67
N LEU A 63 0.82 -11.21 -38.58
CA LEU A 63 -0.30 -11.14 -37.65
C LEU A 63 0.02 -11.87 -36.35
N VAL A 64 -0.48 -11.31 -35.25
CA VAL A 64 -0.25 -11.82 -33.89
C VAL A 64 -0.97 -13.15 -33.69
N ASN A 65 -0.30 -14.12 -33.09
CA ASN A 65 -0.89 -15.40 -32.76
C ASN A 65 -1.55 -15.41 -31.36
N LYS A 66 -2.36 -16.42 -31.06
CA LYS A 66 -3.06 -16.54 -29.77
C LYS A 66 -2.09 -16.52 -28.59
N ASP A 67 -0.93 -17.17 -28.73
CA ASP A 67 0.04 -17.30 -27.63
C ASP A 67 0.71 -15.95 -27.34
N GLU A 68 1.00 -15.16 -28.36
CA GLU A 68 1.49 -13.79 -28.27
C GLU A 68 0.44 -12.84 -27.67
N LEU A 69 -0.82 -12.95 -28.09
CA LEU A 69 -1.92 -12.20 -27.48
C LEU A 69 -2.04 -12.54 -25.98
N ALA A 70 -1.99 -13.82 -25.62
CA ALA A 70 -2.02 -14.24 -24.23
C ALA A 70 -0.83 -13.71 -23.43
N ALA A 71 0.39 -13.69 -24.02
CA ALA A 71 1.56 -13.12 -23.39
C ALA A 71 1.40 -11.61 -23.13
N ILE A 72 0.83 -10.87 -24.08
CA ILE A 72 0.53 -9.44 -23.91
C ILE A 72 -0.52 -9.24 -22.82
N SER A 73 -1.60 -10.02 -22.82
CA SER A 73 -2.65 -9.94 -21.80
C SER A 73 -2.11 -10.19 -20.39
N ASN A 74 -1.28 -11.23 -20.21
CA ASN A 74 -0.63 -11.48 -18.92
C ASN A 74 0.25 -10.32 -18.49
N ARG A 75 1.03 -9.75 -19.43
CA ARG A 75 1.89 -8.61 -19.12
C ARG A 75 1.10 -7.35 -18.75
N ILE A 76 -0.10 -7.17 -19.30
CA ILE A 76 -1.01 -6.07 -18.92
C ILE A 76 -1.47 -6.26 -17.48
N ILE A 77 -1.91 -7.47 -17.11
CA ILE A 77 -2.33 -7.80 -15.74
C ILE A 77 -1.17 -7.56 -14.75
N ASP A 78 0.03 -8.06 -15.07
CA ASP A 78 1.22 -7.83 -14.22
C ASP A 78 1.55 -6.34 -14.03
N CYS A 79 1.30 -5.51 -15.05
CA CYS A 79 1.51 -4.07 -14.97
C CYS A 79 0.42 -3.38 -14.13
N GLU A 80 -0.83 -3.81 -14.26
CA GLU A 80 -1.96 -3.32 -13.47
C GLU A 80 -1.72 -3.57 -11.98
N GLU A 81 -1.36 -4.80 -11.61
CA GLU A 81 -1.02 -5.14 -10.21
C GLU A 81 0.13 -4.27 -9.65
N LYS A 82 1.14 -3.95 -10.47
CA LYS A 82 2.24 -3.08 -10.06
C LYS A 82 1.81 -1.62 -9.89
N ILE A 83 0.89 -1.14 -10.72
CA ILE A 83 0.33 0.21 -10.61
C ILE A 83 -0.46 0.32 -9.31
N ASP A 84 -1.31 -0.66 -9.00
CA ASP A 84 -2.08 -0.69 -7.76
C ASP A 84 -1.16 -0.64 -6.52
N LEU A 85 -0.07 -1.41 -6.52
CA LEU A 85 0.93 -1.38 -5.44
C LEU A 85 1.63 -0.02 -5.30
N LEU A 86 1.88 0.67 -6.42
CA LEU A 86 2.45 2.01 -6.40
C LEU A 86 1.46 3.04 -5.85
N ASP A 87 0.19 2.93 -6.21
CA ASP A 87 -0.86 3.81 -5.70
C ASP A 87 -1.03 3.65 -4.17
N ASP A 88 -1.04 2.41 -3.68
CA ASP A 88 -1.06 2.13 -2.23
C ASP A 88 0.17 2.72 -1.53
N SER A 89 1.35 2.56 -2.14
CA SER A 89 2.60 3.09 -1.60
C SER A 89 2.60 4.62 -1.53
N ILE A 90 2.10 5.29 -2.57
CA ILE A 90 1.96 6.75 -2.63
C ILE A 90 0.96 7.23 -1.57
N TYR A 91 -0.16 6.53 -1.41
CA TYR A 91 -1.14 6.84 -0.39
C TYR A 91 -0.52 6.80 1.02
N HIS A 92 0.21 5.73 1.34
CA HIS A 92 0.87 5.57 2.62
C HIS A 92 1.96 6.64 2.86
N LEU A 93 2.79 6.92 1.86
CA LEU A 93 3.81 7.96 1.96
C LEU A 93 3.19 9.34 2.22
N ASN A 94 2.11 9.68 1.52
CA ASN A 94 1.40 10.94 1.72
C ASN A 94 0.81 11.05 3.13
N LYS A 95 0.30 9.94 3.67
CA LYS A 95 -0.20 9.91 5.05
C LYS A 95 0.92 10.19 6.04
N ILE A 96 2.05 9.49 5.93
CA ILE A 96 3.22 9.67 6.80
C ILE A 96 3.75 11.10 6.69
N LEU A 97 3.84 11.66 5.47
CA LEU A 97 4.32 13.02 5.26
C LEU A 97 3.43 14.07 5.95
N LYS A 98 2.11 13.87 5.92
CA LYS A 98 1.16 14.73 6.65
C LYS A 98 1.34 14.62 8.18
N GLU A 99 1.52 13.41 8.69
CA GLU A 99 1.76 13.17 10.12
C GLU A 99 3.07 13.84 10.57
N ASN A 100 4.15 13.67 9.81
CA ASN A 100 5.45 14.30 10.08
C ASN A 100 5.36 15.82 10.04
N TYR A 101 4.59 16.39 9.10
CA TYR A 101 4.38 17.84 9.03
C TYR A 101 3.68 18.38 10.29
N ILE A 102 2.68 17.66 10.79
CA ILE A 102 1.99 18.03 12.03
C ILE A 102 2.96 17.97 13.22
N GLN A 103 3.75 16.90 13.34
CA GLN A 103 4.74 16.78 14.41
C GLN A 103 5.78 17.90 14.37
N LEU A 104 6.31 18.22 13.18
CA LEU A 104 7.25 19.33 13.00
C LEU A 104 6.64 20.67 13.39
N ARG A 105 5.36 20.90 13.07
CA ARG A 105 4.65 22.11 13.49
C ARG A 105 4.57 22.21 15.01
N MET A 106 4.20 21.13 15.69
CA MET A 106 4.13 21.11 17.16
C MET A 106 5.49 21.36 17.81
N VAL A 107 6.56 20.75 17.27
CA VAL A 107 7.93 20.98 17.75
C VAL A 107 8.32 22.45 17.55
N ARG A 108 7.96 23.05 16.41
CA ARG A 108 8.24 24.46 16.15
C ARG A 108 7.50 25.38 17.11
N GLU A 109 6.20 25.15 17.34
CA GLU A 109 5.41 25.91 18.31
C GLU A 109 6.01 25.83 19.71
N SER A 110 6.38 24.63 20.17
CA SER A 110 7.05 24.46 21.45
C SER A 110 8.42 25.14 21.50
N TRP A 111 9.20 25.09 20.42
CA TRP A 111 10.48 25.79 20.34
C TRP A 111 10.32 27.30 20.45
N ASP A 112 9.32 27.88 19.76
CA ASP A 112 9.01 29.30 19.83
C ASP A 112 8.62 29.70 21.27
N GLU A 113 7.82 28.90 21.97
CA GLU A 113 7.45 29.11 23.37
C GLU A 113 8.68 29.09 24.31
N TRP A 114 9.51 28.05 24.20
CA TRP A 114 10.73 27.93 25.01
C TRP A 114 11.72 29.03 24.73
N PHE A 115 11.83 29.48 23.48
CA PHE A 115 12.71 30.58 23.09
C PHE A 115 12.28 31.90 23.72
N ILE A 116 10.97 32.21 23.73
CA ILE A 116 10.44 33.40 24.41
C ILE A 116 10.73 33.32 25.90
N PHE A 117 10.40 32.18 26.54
CA PHE A 117 10.64 31.97 27.96
C PHE A 117 12.11 32.19 28.35
N LEU A 118 13.04 31.54 27.64
CA LEU A 118 14.48 31.68 27.87
C LEU A 118 14.96 33.12 27.66
N LYS A 119 14.42 33.82 26.66
CA LYS A 119 14.79 35.21 26.38
C LYS A 119 14.34 36.13 27.51
N ASP A 120 13.15 35.92 28.05
CA ASP A 120 12.63 36.71 29.16
C ASP A 120 13.38 36.41 30.47
N GLU A 121 13.70 35.14 30.73
CA GLU A 121 14.51 34.73 31.89
C GLU A 121 15.92 35.35 31.86
N VAL A 122 16.60 35.31 30.70
CA VAL A 122 17.93 35.93 30.55
C VAL A 122 17.86 37.44 30.75
N ARG A 123 16.80 38.09 30.27
CA ARG A 123 16.59 39.53 30.51
C ARG A 123 16.37 39.82 31.99
N ALA A 124 15.52 39.05 32.67
CA ALA A 124 15.26 39.23 34.10
C ALA A 124 16.55 39.07 34.92
N ILE A 125 17.36 38.04 34.67
CA ILE A 125 18.66 37.84 35.33
C ILE A 125 19.60 39.02 35.07
N HIS A 126 19.64 39.52 33.84
CA HIS A 126 20.46 40.69 33.51
C HIS A 126 19.98 41.93 34.29
N ASP A 127 18.69 42.21 34.29
CA ASP A 127 18.11 43.38 34.95
C ASP A 127 18.32 43.31 36.47
N ASP A 128 18.16 42.14 37.09
CA ASP A 128 18.45 41.92 38.52
C ASP A 128 19.92 42.14 38.84
N ASN A 129 20.84 41.65 38.01
CA ASN A 129 22.27 41.90 38.19
C ASN A 129 22.60 43.40 38.10
N VAL A 130 22.01 44.12 37.14
CA VAL A 130 22.20 45.58 37.00
C VAL A 130 21.64 46.31 38.22
N ASN A 131 20.43 45.97 38.67
CA ASN A 131 19.81 46.59 39.83
C ASN A 131 20.62 46.34 41.11
N THR A 132 21.16 45.13 41.26
CA THR A 132 22.01 44.77 42.41
C THR A 132 23.29 45.59 42.40
N LEU A 133 23.96 45.69 41.25
CA LEU A 133 25.16 46.52 41.09
C LEU A 133 24.87 48.01 41.33
N GLU A 134 23.75 48.54 40.82
CA GLU A 134 23.35 49.94 41.07
C GLU A 134 23.16 50.21 42.56
N LYS A 135 22.52 49.29 43.28
CA LYS A 135 22.31 49.40 44.72
C LYS A 135 23.63 49.38 45.49
N GLU A 136 24.51 48.42 45.18
CA GLU A 136 25.85 48.34 45.78
C GLU A 136 26.65 49.63 45.53
N LEU A 137 26.55 50.22 44.33
CA LEU A 137 27.25 51.46 43.97
C LEU A 137 26.69 52.68 44.74
N GLN A 138 25.39 52.73 44.98
CA GLN A 138 24.77 53.75 45.84
C GLN A 138 25.20 53.62 47.29
N GLU A 139 25.25 52.39 47.83
CA GLU A 139 25.75 52.13 49.18
C GLU A 139 27.21 52.56 49.32
N LEU A 140 28.05 52.26 48.32
CA LEU A 140 29.45 52.71 48.26
C LEU A 140 29.55 54.24 48.28
N LYS A 141 28.71 54.92 47.50
CA LYS A 141 28.69 56.39 47.44
C LYS A 141 28.33 57.01 48.79
N LEU A 142 27.37 56.43 49.52
CA LEU A 142 26.98 56.87 50.86
C LEU A 142 28.11 56.67 51.87
N LEU A 143 28.84 55.55 51.80
CA LEU A 143 30.01 55.31 52.65
C LEU A 143 31.07 56.41 52.46
N PHE A 144 31.40 56.75 51.21
CA PHE A 144 32.35 57.82 50.93
C PHE A 144 31.86 59.20 51.40
N HIS A 145 30.57 59.55 51.24
CA HIS A 145 30.06 60.82 51.78
C HIS A 145 30.16 60.88 53.31
N ASN A 146 29.79 59.80 54.01
CA ASN A 146 29.88 59.74 55.46
C ASN A 146 31.33 59.78 55.98
N GLU A 147 32.30 59.20 55.25
CA GLU A 147 33.73 59.33 55.57
C GLU A 147 34.24 60.76 55.42
N PHE A 148 33.83 61.47 54.36
CA PHE A 148 34.19 62.88 54.17
C PHE A 148 33.54 63.82 55.22
N ASP A 149 32.28 63.56 55.59
CA ASP A 149 31.58 64.35 56.63
C ASP A 149 32.20 64.12 58.04
N LEU A 150 32.76 62.94 58.31
CA LEU A 150 33.48 62.64 59.55
C LEU A 150 34.85 63.33 59.59
N GLU A 151 35.60 63.38 58.49
CA GLU A 151 36.89 64.09 58.41
C GLU A 151 36.77 65.62 58.49
N GLU A 152 35.64 66.22 58.07
CA GLU A 152 35.36 67.65 58.30
C GLU A 152 34.96 67.93 59.76
N SER A 153 34.31 66.99 60.46
CA SER A 153 33.93 67.16 61.87
C SER A 153 35.06 66.96 62.89
N ASP A 154 36.12 66.24 62.50
CA ASP A 154 37.33 66.02 63.33
C ASP A 154 38.40 67.12 63.12
N ASN A 155 38.17 68.09 62.23
CA ASN A 155 39.11 69.19 61.92
C ASN A 155 38.65 70.60 62.39
N ASP A 156 37.57 70.71 63.16
CA ASP A 156 37.15 71.91 63.91
C ASP A 156 37.43 71.76 65.42
#